data_AF-A0A828ZTV0-F1
#
_entry.id   AF-A0A828ZTV0-F1
#
_cell.length_a   1.000
_cell.length_b   1.000
_cell.length_c   1.000
_cell.angle_alpha   90.00
_cell.angle_beta   90.00
_cell.angle_gamma   90.00
#
_symmetry.space_group_name_H-M   'P 1'
#
loop_
_entity.id
_entity.type
_entity.pdbx_description
1 polymer ?
#
loop_
_entity_poly.entity_id
_entity_poly.type
_entity_poly.pdbx_seq_one_letter_code
_entity_poly.pdbx_strand_id
1 'polypeptide(L)'
;MMNVEQLGEPIRFGEYMDRYEEMIRHVLSELSFVDFDAEKIKALLRAEMRKAETSFYIFYDQNRREPDYAFLQRKITEFGVQRLELFQPEEILSVDNFIHKYIELLKIEKLLTGLVFEEQDLFFVEKYERNRAEKYFEMQDEYLPGYEQDRISVNKHIQQLAYKKLKKEFLEDSLIQSLRKTEKR
;
A
#
# COMPACT_ATOMS: atom_id res chain seq x y z
N MET A 1 10.21 -37.98 17.80
CA MET A 1 11.58 -37.44 17.67
C MET A 1 11.45 -35.93 17.60
N MET A 2 12.01 -35.19 18.57
CA MET A 2 12.07 -33.72 18.45
C MET A 2 13.15 -33.38 17.42
N ASN A 3 12.78 -32.64 16.37
CA ASN A 3 13.75 -32.02 15.48
C ASN A 3 14.55 -31.00 16.30
N VAL A 4 15.78 -31.35 16.65
CA VAL A 4 16.73 -30.38 17.18
C VAL A 4 17.17 -29.56 15.96
N GLU A 5 16.55 -28.40 15.74
CA GLU A 5 17.08 -27.41 14.79
C GLU A 5 18.55 -27.17 15.20
N GLN A 6 19.49 -27.41 14.27
CA GLN A 6 20.89 -27.10 14.52
C GLN A 6 21.02 -25.57 14.62
N LEU A 7 21.21 -25.09 15.85
CA LEU A 7 21.46 -23.68 16.11
C LEU A 7 22.88 -23.31 15.66
N GLY A 8 22.99 -22.24 14.87
CA GLY A 8 24.23 -21.66 14.37
C GLY A 8 25.04 -20.96 15.46
N GLU A 9 25.97 -20.08 15.07
CA GLU A 9 26.77 -19.31 16.04
C GLU A 9 25.91 -18.28 16.79
N PRO A 10 26.07 -18.15 18.11
CA PRO A 10 25.25 -17.23 18.91
C PRO A 10 25.69 -15.78 18.69
N ILE A 11 24.72 -14.88 18.60
CA ILE A 11 24.92 -13.43 18.46
C ILE A 11 24.76 -12.78 19.82
N ARG A 12 25.70 -11.91 20.20
CA ARG A 12 25.59 -11.14 21.44
C ARG A 12 24.45 -10.13 21.34
N PHE A 13 23.84 -9.80 22.48
CA PHE A 13 22.70 -8.89 22.53
C PHE A 13 22.91 -7.55 21.78
N GLY A 14 24.03 -6.86 22.04
CA GLY A 14 24.33 -5.59 21.36
C GLY A 14 24.40 -5.74 19.84
N GLU A 15 25.12 -6.76 19.37
CA GLU A 15 25.22 -7.07 17.94
C GLU A 15 23.86 -7.45 17.34
N TYR A 16 23.05 -8.23 18.05
CA TYR A 16 21.69 -8.57 17.60
C TYR A 16 20.83 -7.31 17.42
N MET A 17 20.87 -6.39 18.39
CA MET A 17 20.07 -5.16 18.34
C MET A 17 20.54 -4.23 17.22
N ASP A 18 21.85 -4.03 17.08
CA ASP A 18 22.43 -3.19 16.03
C ASP A 18 22.08 -3.74 14.64
N ARG A 19 22.25 -5.04 14.44
CA ARG A 19 21.92 -5.71 13.16
C ARG A 19 20.43 -5.70 12.86
N TYR A 20 19.59 -5.91 13.88
CA TYR A 20 18.15 -5.84 13.69
C TYR A 20 17.73 -4.43 13.25
N GLU A 21 18.21 -3.38 13.92
CA GLU A 21 17.90 -2.00 13.53
C GLU A 21 18.37 -1.69 12.11
N GLU A 22 19.60 -2.05 11.78
CA GLU A 22 20.19 -1.87 10.45
C GLU A 22 19.31 -2.52 9.36
N MET A 23 18.94 -3.79 9.56
CA MET A 23 18.15 -4.55 8.59
C MET A 23 16.71 -4.03 8.48
N ILE A 24 16.08 -3.64 9.58
CA ILE A 24 14.73 -3.04 9.55
C ILE A 24 14.75 -1.70 8.81
N ARG A 25 15.73 -0.84 9.11
CA ARG A 25 15.88 0.44 8.40
C ARG A 25 16.10 0.22 6.92
N HIS A 26 16.91 -0.77 6.54
CA HIS A 26 17.10 -1.14 5.15
C HIS A 26 15.81 -1.65 4.49
N VAL A 27 15.08 -2.56 5.14
CA VAL A 27 13.77 -3.03 4.65
C VAL A 27 12.80 -1.86 4.45
N LEU A 28 12.76 -0.92 5.40
CA LEU A 28 11.92 0.27 5.29
C LEU A 28 12.38 1.20 4.16
N SER A 29 13.69 1.44 3.99
CA SER A 29 14.17 2.30 2.90
C SER A 29 13.92 1.71 1.52
N GLU A 30 14.01 0.39 1.37
CA GLU A 30 13.81 -0.29 0.08
C GLU A 30 12.34 -0.51 -0.27
N LEU A 31 11.49 -0.79 0.74
CA LEU A 31 10.12 -1.25 0.51
C LEU A 31 9.03 -0.25 0.94
N SER A 32 9.41 0.95 1.38
CA SER A 32 8.45 1.99 1.80
C SER A 32 8.95 3.40 1.51
N PHE A 33 8.05 4.39 1.60
CA PHE A 33 8.38 5.82 1.47
C PHE A 33 8.46 6.50 2.86
N VAL A 34 9.11 5.83 3.80
CA VAL A 34 9.19 6.29 5.19
C VAL A 34 10.01 7.57 5.30
N ASP A 35 9.41 8.59 5.93
CA ASP A 35 10.15 9.70 6.51
C ASP A 35 10.60 9.33 7.93
N PHE A 36 11.90 9.05 8.09
CA PHE A 36 12.48 8.69 9.38
C PHE A 36 12.45 9.83 10.40
N ASP A 37 12.23 11.07 9.95
CA ASP A 37 12.13 12.22 10.84
C ASP A 37 10.73 12.44 11.42
N ALA A 38 9.71 11.79 10.84
CA ALA A 38 8.35 11.87 11.32
C ALA A 38 8.20 11.22 12.72
N GLU A 39 7.51 11.92 13.62
CA GLU A 39 7.36 11.48 15.01
C GLU A 39 6.63 10.13 15.13
N LYS A 40 5.63 9.89 14.25
CA LYS A 40 4.94 8.60 14.14
C LYS A 40 5.91 7.46 13.83
N ILE A 41 6.78 7.65 12.83
CA ILE A 41 7.77 6.65 12.42
C ILE A 41 8.78 6.42 13.53
N LYS A 42 9.27 7.48 14.18
CA LYS A 42 10.16 7.37 15.35
C LYS A 42 9.52 6.56 16.48
N ALA A 43 8.23 6.78 16.76
CA ALA A 43 7.50 6.02 17.77
C ALA A 43 7.33 4.54 17.39
N LEU A 44 7.01 4.25 16.12
CA LEU A 44 6.87 2.89 15.59
C LEU A 44 8.21 2.13 15.65
N LEU A 45 9.32 2.77 15.25
CA LEU A 45 10.66 2.19 15.37
C LEU A 45 11.01 1.85 16.82
N ARG A 46 10.76 2.76 17.77
CA ARG A 46 11.00 2.49 19.20
C ARG A 46 10.15 1.32 19.71
N ALA A 47 8.92 1.16 19.24
CA ALA A 47 8.08 0.02 19.59
C ALA A 47 8.63 -1.28 19.02
N GLU A 48 9.08 -1.27 17.77
CA GLU A 48 9.67 -2.42 17.10
C GLU A 48 10.99 -2.86 17.77
N MET A 49 11.85 -1.92 18.17
CA MET A 49 13.09 -2.22 18.89
C MET A 49 12.82 -2.88 20.26
N ARG A 50 11.83 -2.40 21.02
CA ARG A 50 11.42 -3.04 22.28
C ARG A 50 10.92 -4.48 22.07
N LYS A 51 10.24 -4.72 20.95
CA LYS A 51 9.77 -6.07 20.57
C LYS A 51 10.93 -6.99 20.19
N ALA A 52 11.93 -6.48 19.47
CA ALA A 52 13.14 -7.22 19.12
C ALA A 52 13.91 -7.64 20.37
N GLU A 53 14.10 -6.70 21.31
CA GLU A 53 14.71 -6.95 22.62
C GLU A 53 13.94 -8.02 23.40
N THR A 54 12.62 -7.88 23.50
CA THR A 54 11.77 -8.87 24.18
C THR A 54 11.91 -10.25 23.54
N SER A 55 11.96 -10.32 22.21
CA SER A 55 12.11 -11.58 21.47
C SER A 55 13.46 -12.25 21.76
N PHE A 56 14.53 -11.47 21.90
CA PHE A 56 15.85 -11.97 22.29
C PHE A 56 15.80 -12.64 23.68
N TYR A 57 15.25 -11.95 24.68
CA TYR A 57 15.21 -12.49 26.04
C TYR A 57 14.28 -13.70 26.18
N ILE A 58 13.15 -13.72 25.45
CA ILE A 58 12.28 -14.91 25.39
C ILE A 58 13.06 -16.10 24.82
N PHE A 59 13.79 -15.92 23.73
CA PHE A 59 14.62 -16.99 23.16
C PHE A 59 15.68 -17.46 24.16
N TYR A 60 16.37 -16.53 24.80
CA TYR A 60 17.42 -16.83 25.79
C TYR A 60 16.88 -17.64 26.97
N ASP A 61 15.73 -17.26 27.53
CA ASP A 61 15.13 -17.98 28.66
C ASP A 61 14.72 -19.42 28.27
N GLN A 62 14.16 -19.59 27.08
CA GLN A 62 13.70 -20.88 26.57
C GLN A 62 14.86 -21.83 26.19
N ASN A 63 15.95 -21.29 25.64
CA ASN A 63 17.04 -22.09 25.07
C ASN A 63 18.32 -22.07 25.91
N ARG A 64 18.37 -21.25 26.97
CA ARG A 64 19.54 -21.02 27.84
C ARG A 64 20.80 -20.62 27.06
N ARG A 65 20.61 -19.94 25.93
CA ARG A 65 21.64 -19.52 24.98
C ARG A 65 21.13 -18.36 24.12
N GLU A 66 22.02 -17.48 23.67
CA GLU A 66 21.69 -16.41 22.74
C GLU A 66 21.22 -16.94 21.36
N PRO A 67 20.33 -16.19 20.67
CA PRO A 67 19.90 -16.51 19.31
C PRO A 67 21.05 -16.41 18.29
N ASP A 68 20.87 -17.06 17.15
CA ASP A 68 21.77 -17.04 16.00
C ASP A 68 21.26 -16.13 14.87
N TYR A 69 22.02 -16.08 13.77
CA TYR A 69 21.65 -15.31 12.57
C TYR A 69 20.39 -15.84 11.88
N ALA A 70 20.09 -17.13 12.00
CA ALA A 70 18.85 -17.70 11.45
C ALA A 70 17.62 -17.17 12.22
N PHE A 71 17.70 -17.09 13.55
CA PHE A 71 16.67 -16.45 14.36
C PHE A 71 16.51 -14.97 14.00
N LEU A 72 17.61 -14.22 13.88
CA LEU A 72 17.58 -12.82 13.45
C LEU A 72 16.87 -12.65 12.10
N GLN A 73 17.24 -13.43 11.09
CA GLN A 73 16.64 -13.38 9.76
C GLN A 73 15.14 -13.72 9.77
N ARG A 74 14.72 -14.69 10.58
CA ARG A 74 13.30 -15.00 10.79
C ARG A 74 12.55 -13.80 11.35
N LYS A 75 13.12 -13.08 12.33
CA LYS A 75 12.49 -11.88 12.89
C LYS A 75 12.38 -10.72 11.92
N ILE A 76 13.39 -10.50 11.07
CA ILE A 76 13.31 -9.52 9.98
C ILE A 76 12.22 -9.91 8.97
N THR A 77 12.09 -11.20 8.65
CA THR A 77 11.04 -11.68 7.74
C THR A 77 9.65 -11.49 8.35
N GLU A 78 9.48 -11.84 9.63
CA GLU A 78 8.23 -11.60 10.37
C GLU A 78 7.84 -10.11 10.37
N PHE A 79 8.81 -9.21 10.55
CA PHE A 79 8.59 -7.78 10.44
C PHE A 79 8.08 -7.39 9.03
N GLY A 80 8.80 -7.80 7.99
CA GLY A 80 8.45 -7.45 6.61
C GLY A 80 7.04 -7.89 6.23
N VAL A 81 6.61 -9.06 6.71
CA VAL A 81 5.27 -9.62 6.42
C VAL A 81 4.17 -8.96 7.27
N GLN A 82 4.42 -8.72 8.56
CA GLN A 82 3.34 -8.38 9.51
C GLN A 82 3.29 -6.90 9.88
N ARG A 83 4.35 -6.14 9.64
CA ARG A 83 4.54 -4.81 10.23
C ARG A 83 4.92 -3.74 9.22
N LEU A 84 5.47 -4.11 8.06
CA LEU A 84 5.86 -3.15 7.02
C LEU A 84 4.73 -2.16 6.66
N GLU A 85 3.49 -2.64 6.57
CA GLU A 85 2.32 -1.80 6.25
C GLU A 85 2.09 -0.66 7.27
N LEU A 86 2.49 -0.84 8.53
CA LEU A 86 2.32 0.18 9.58
C LEU A 86 3.23 1.40 9.36
N PHE A 87 4.32 1.20 8.62
CA PHE A 87 5.32 2.22 8.31
C PHE A 87 5.07 2.89 6.96
N GLN A 88 4.17 2.34 6.14
CA GLN A 88 3.75 3.05 4.95
C GLN A 88 3.10 4.38 5.36
N PRO A 89 3.35 5.49 4.64
CA PRO A 89 2.54 6.68 4.82
C PRO A 89 1.08 6.26 4.72
N GLU A 90 0.23 6.81 5.60
CA GLU A 90 -1.21 6.70 5.41
C GLU A 90 -1.46 7.25 4.00
N GLU A 91 -1.76 6.37 3.03
CA GLU A 91 -2.07 6.76 1.67
C GLU A 91 -3.38 7.54 1.73
N ILE A 92 -3.32 8.81 2.13
CA ILE A 92 -4.32 9.80 1.78
C ILE A 92 -4.19 9.90 0.27
N LEU A 93 -5.01 9.12 -0.43
CA LEU A 93 -5.12 9.13 -1.87
C LEU A 93 -5.56 10.54 -2.25
N SER A 94 -4.68 11.30 -2.88
CA SER A 94 -5.06 12.60 -3.43
C SER A 94 -6.07 12.42 -4.56
N VAL A 95 -6.86 13.46 -4.82
CA VAL A 95 -7.80 13.51 -5.93
C VAL A 95 -7.09 13.22 -7.27
N ASP A 96 -5.91 13.80 -7.48
CA ASP A 96 -5.11 13.58 -8.70
C ASP A 96 -4.71 12.11 -8.87
N ASN A 97 -4.26 11.48 -7.78
CA ASN A 97 -3.87 10.07 -7.80
C ASN A 97 -5.08 9.16 -8.00
N PHE A 98 -6.24 9.51 -7.42
CA PHE A 98 -7.49 8.79 -7.65
C PHE A 98 -7.90 8.85 -9.13
N ILE A 99 -7.94 10.05 -9.70
CA ILE A 99 -8.28 10.28 -11.11
C ILE A 99 -7.30 9.54 -12.02
N HIS A 100 -5.99 9.67 -11.77
CA HIS A 100 -4.97 9.01 -12.57
C HIS A 100 -5.15 7.49 -12.58
N LYS A 101 -5.28 6.87 -11.40
CA LYS A 101 -5.52 5.42 -11.28
C LYS A 101 -6.80 4.98 -12.00
N TYR A 102 -7.86 5.77 -11.94
CA TYR A 102 -9.12 5.48 -12.64
C TYR A 102 -8.95 5.52 -14.17
N ILE A 103 -8.32 6.57 -14.71
CA ILE A 103 -8.11 6.70 -16.16
C ILE A 103 -7.19 5.59 -16.68
N GLU A 104 -6.12 5.27 -15.96
CA GLU A 104 -5.23 4.16 -16.33
C GLU A 104 -5.95 2.81 -16.30
N LEU A 105 -6.86 2.58 -15.35
CA LEU A 105 -7.72 1.38 -15.34
C LEU A 105 -8.51 1.26 -16.66
N LEU A 106 -9.15 2.33 -17.12
CA LEU A 106 -9.90 2.31 -18.38
C LEU A 106 -8.99 2.07 -19.60
N LYS A 107 -7.77 2.61 -19.58
CA LYS A 107 -6.79 2.43 -20.67
C LYS A 107 -6.25 1.00 -20.72
N ILE A 108 -5.86 0.43 -19.57
CA ILE A 108 -5.35 -0.95 -19.44
C ILE A 108 -6.40 -1.96 -19.89
N GLU A 109 -7.66 -1.73 -19.54
CA GLU A 109 -8.78 -2.57 -19.97
C GLU A 109 -9.22 -2.31 -21.42
N LYS A 110 -8.49 -1.45 -22.15
CA LYS A 110 -8.75 -1.08 -23.54
C LYS A 110 -10.11 -0.41 -23.77
N LEU A 111 -10.73 0.11 -22.71
CA LEU A 111 -12.02 0.81 -22.78
C LEU A 111 -11.87 2.25 -23.26
N LEU A 112 -10.78 2.94 -22.87
CA LEU A 112 -10.48 4.33 -23.24
C LEU A 112 -9.23 4.38 -24.11
N THR A 113 -9.35 3.98 -25.38
CA THR A 113 -8.21 3.93 -26.31
C THR A 113 -8.63 4.33 -27.73
N GLY A 114 -7.65 4.60 -28.61
CA GLY A 114 -7.89 4.87 -30.03
C GLY A 114 -8.47 3.68 -30.82
N LEU A 115 -8.52 2.49 -30.22
CA LEU A 115 -9.24 1.33 -30.76
C LEU A 115 -10.76 1.50 -30.64
N VAL A 116 -11.22 2.23 -29.61
CA VAL A 116 -12.64 2.41 -29.29
C VAL A 116 -13.17 3.76 -29.76
N PHE A 117 -12.35 4.81 -29.74
CA PHE A 117 -12.74 6.19 -30.04
C PHE A 117 -11.86 6.81 -31.12
N GLU A 118 -12.43 7.69 -31.95
CA GLU A 118 -11.62 8.56 -32.82
C GLU A 118 -10.78 9.52 -31.96
N GLU A 119 -9.69 10.06 -32.50
CA GLU A 119 -8.72 10.84 -31.71
C GLU A 119 -9.35 12.05 -30.98
N GLN A 120 -10.24 12.77 -31.66
CA GLN A 120 -10.95 13.92 -31.09
C GLN A 120 -11.92 13.49 -29.98
N ASP A 121 -12.65 12.39 -30.20
CA ASP A 121 -13.60 11.85 -29.23
C ASP A 121 -12.87 11.24 -28.04
N LEU A 122 -11.72 10.58 -28.25
CA LEU A 122 -10.88 10.02 -27.19
C LEU A 122 -10.42 11.11 -26.22
N PHE A 123 -9.92 12.23 -26.75
CA PHE A 123 -9.51 13.36 -25.93
C PHE A 123 -10.69 13.95 -25.14
N PHE A 124 -11.84 14.09 -25.79
CA PHE A 124 -13.06 14.56 -25.12
C PHE A 124 -13.51 13.62 -24.01
N VAL A 125 -13.60 12.31 -24.28
CA VAL A 125 -14.04 11.30 -23.31
C VAL A 125 -13.06 11.21 -22.15
N GLU A 126 -11.74 11.25 -22.38
CA GLU A 126 -10.76 11.26 -21.28
C GLU A 126 -10.98 12.48 -20.37
N LYS A 127 -11.14 13.68 -20.94
CA LYS A 127 -11.40 14.89 -20.16
C LYS A 127 -12.72 14.81 -19.39
N TYR A 128 -13.76 14.30 -20.04
CA TYR A 128 -15.08 14.09 -19.43
C TYR A 128 -14.99 13.16 -18.22
N GLU A 129 -14.29 12.04 -18.37
CA GLU A 129 -14.12 11.04 -17.31
C GLU A 129 -13.25 11.51 -16.15
N ARG A 130 -12.21 12.30 -16.43
CA ARG A 130 -11.40 12.95 -15.38
C ARG A 130 -12.27 13.84 -14.49
N ASN A 131 -13.08 14.71 -15.10
CA ASN A 131 -13.99 15.60 -14.36
C ASN A 131 -15.05 14.82 -13.58
N ARG A 132 -15.54 13.70 -14.13
CA ARG A 132 -16.52 12.84 -13.44
C ARG A 132 -15.89 12.18 -12.21
N ALA A 133 -14.68 11.66 -12.34
CA ALA A 133 -13.95 11.04 -11.23
C ALA A 133 -13.57 12.05 -10.14
N GLU A 134 -13.16 13.26 -10.52
CA GLU A 134 -12.88 14.37 -9.60
C GLU A 134 -14.10 14.68 -8.73
N LYS A 135 -15.25 14.97 -9.36
CA LYS A 135 -16.50 15.25 -8.65
C LYS A 135 -16.94 14.11 -7.73
N TYR A 136 -16.78 12.88 -8.21
CA TYR A 136 -17.10 11.70 -7.40
C TYR A 136 -16.21 11.61 -6.15
N PHE A 137 -14.91 11.86 -6.31
CA PHE A 137 -13.96 11.85 -5.21
C PHE A 137 -14.31 12.93 -4.18
N GLU A 138 -14.49 14.18 -4.61
CA GLU A 138 -14.83 15.30 -3.72
C GLU A 138 -16.12 15.03 -2.92
N MET A 139 -17.13 14.45 -3.57
CA MET A 139 -18.40 14.08 -2.92
C MET A 139 -18.23 12.95 -1.88
N GLN A 140 -17.20 12.10 -2.02
CA GLN A 140 -16.96 10.96 -1.12
C GLN A 140 -15.81 11.20 -0.14
N ASP A 141 -15.13 12.34 -0.23
CA ASP A 141 -14.01 12.71 0.63
C ASP A 141 -14.39 13.71 1.73
N GLU A 142 -15.69 13.97 1.90
CA GLU A 142 -16.19 14.91 2.89
C GLU A 142 -15.66 14.59 4.29
N TYR A 143 -15.05 15.59 4.94
CA TYR A 143 -14.54 15.43 6.29
C TYR A 143 -15.67 15.51 7.30
N LEU A 144 -15.90 14.41 8.01
CA LEU A 144 -16.83 14.33 9.13
C LEU A 144 -16.08 13.85 10.38
N PRO A 145 -16.04 14.65 11.47
CA PRO A 145 -15.34 14.27 12.70
C PRO A 145 -15.80 12.91 13.25
N GLY A 146 -14.86 12.01 13.50
CA GLY A 146 -15.12 10.65 13.99
C GLY A 146 -15.45 9.62 12.90
N TYR A 147 -15.51 10.03 11.63
CA TYR A 147 -15.77 9.18 10.46
C TYR A 147 -14.68 9.33 9.39
N GLU A 148 -13.48 9.77 9.77
CA GLU A 148 -12.37 10.03 8.83
C GLU A 148 -11.95 8.77 8.07
N GLN A 149 -12.13 7.59 8.68
CA GLN A 149 -11.83 6.29 8.09
C GLN A 149 -12.81 5.87 6.99
N ASP A 150 -13.93 6.58 6.80
CA ASP A 150 -14.90 6.34 5.74
C ASP A 150 -14.67 7.26 4.52
N ARG A 151 -13.69 8.17 4.61
CA ARG A 151 -13.34 9.04 3.48
C ARG A 151 -12.66 8.26 2.39
N ILE A 152 -13.01 8.53 1.13
CA ILE A 152 -12.38 7.88 -0.03
C ILE A 152 -10.87 8.13 -0.10
N SER A 153 -10.35 9.25 0.41
CA SER A 153 -8.90 9.46 0.50
C SER A 153 -8.20 8.45 1.39
N VAL A 154 -8.87 7.92 2.42
CA VAL A 154 -8.25 7.04 3.45
C VAL A 154 -8.62 5.57 3.21
N ASN A 155 -9.87 5.30 2.85
CA ASN A 155 -10.43 3.96 2.86
C ASN A 155 -10.22 3.21 1.53
N LYS A 156 -9.29 2.26 1.52
CA LYS A 156 -8.98 1.43 0.34
C LYS A 156 -10.18 0.64 -0.18
N HIS A 157 -11.10 0.20 0.70
CA HIS A 157 -12.29 -0.52 0.24
C HIS A 157 -13.23 0.42 -0.52
N ILE A 158 -13.44 1.64 -0.02
CA ILE A 158 -14.27 2.65 -0.70
C ILE A 158 -13.64 3.06 -2.04
N GLN A 159 -12.31 3.21 -2.09
CA GLN A 159 -11.59 3.46 -3.35
C GLN A 159 -11.87 2.37 -4.39
N GLN A 160 -11.78 1.09 -4.01
CA GLN A 160 -12.08 -0.03 -4.92
C GLN A 160 -13.54 -0.04 -5.39
N LEU A 161 -14.49 0.26 -4.49
CA LEU A 161 -15.90 0.37 -4.85
C LEU A 161 -16.14 1.53 -5.81
N ALA A 162 -15.48 2.66 -5.58
CA ALA A 162 -15.55 3.84 -6.44
C ALA A 162 -15.08 3.52 -7.86
N TYR A 163 -13.94 2.85 -8.03
CA TYR A 163 -13.45 2.45 -9.36
C TYR A 163 -14.43 1.52 -10.09
N LYS A 164 -14.99 0.53 -9.38
CA LYS A 164 -16.00 -0.38 -9.96
C LYS A 164 -17.26 0.36 -10.40
N LYS A 165 -17.73 1.31 -9.59
CA LYS A 165 -18.91 2.13 -9.90
C LYS A 165 -18.66 3.04 -11.09
N LEU A 166 -17.58 3.81 -11.09
CA LEU A 166 -17.23 4.72 -12.18
C LEU A 166 -17.05 3.98 -13.51
N LYS A 167 -16.41 2.80 -13.49
CA LYS A 167 -16.30 1.93 -14.67
C LYS A 167 -17.66 1.44 -15.17
N LYS A 168 -18.55 1.03 -14.26
CA LYS A 168 -19.91 0.61 -14.64
C LYS A 168 -20.64 1.77 -15.31
N GLU A 169 -20.59 2.96 -14.70
CA GLU A 169 -21.17 4.18 -15.25
C GLU A 169 -20.56 4.53 -16.62
N PHE A 170 -19.26 4.33 -16.83
CA PHE A 170 -18.61 4.53 -18.14
C PHE A 170 -19.20 3.63 -19.23
N LEU A 171 -19.48 2.37 -18.89
CA LEU A 171 -20.05 1.40 -19.82
C LEU A 171 -21.53 1.66 -20.12
N GLU A 172 -22.26 2.30 -19.20
CA GLU A 172 -23.69 2.56 -19.31
C GLU A 172 -24.00 3.98 -19.81
N ASP A 173 -23.01 4.86 -19.87
CA ASP A 173 -23.16 6.27 -20.27
C ASP A 173 -23.52 6.42 -21.76
N SER A 174 -24.72 6.94 -22.02
CA SER A 174 -25.26 7.07 -23.38
C SER A 174 -24.49 8.04 -24.27
N LEU A 175 -23.85 9.07 -23.70
CA LEU A 175 -22.99 9.98 -24.44
C LEU A 175 -21.69 9.28 -24.83
N ILE A 176 -21.09 8.52 -23.93
CA ILE A 176 -19.88 7.76 -24.24
C ILE A 176 -20.17 6.69 -25.30
N GLN A 177 -21.32 6.01 -25.20
CA GLN A 177 -21.71 5.01 -26.19
C GLN A 177 -21.91 5.60 -27.58
N SER A 178 -22.46 6.81 -27.70
CA SER A 178 -22.65 7.46 -29.02
C SER A 178 -21.36 7.90 -29.69
N LEU A 179 -20.28 8.09 -28.92
CA LEU A 179 -18.96 8.49 -29.40
C LEU A 179 -18.05 7.30 -29.78
N ARG A 180 -18.47 6.06 -29.49
CA ARG A 180 -17.69 4.89 -29.90
C ARG A 180 -17.66 4.77 -31.41
N LYS A 181 -16.51 4.33 -31.95
CA LYS A 181 -16.40 4.00 -33.37
C LYS A 181 -17.48 3.00 -33.73
N THR A 182 -18.27 3.33 -34.74
CA THR A 182 -19.15 2.36 -35.35
C THR A 182 -18.26 1.38 -36.12
N GLU A 183 -18.33 0.09 -35.78
CA GLU A 183 -17.68 -0.94 -36.60
C GLU A 183 -18.20 -0.80 -38.03
N LYS A 184 -17.37 -0.26 -38.92
CA LYS A 184 -17.56 -0.49 -40.35
C LYS A 184 -17.27 -1.97 -40.57
N ARG A 185 -18.33 -2.76 -40.67
CA ARG A 185 -18.29 -4.11 -41.25
C ARG A 185 -17.61 -4.10 -42.61
#